data_AF-A0A3C1N7P9-F1
#
_entry.id   AF-A0A3C1N7P9-F1
#
_cell.length_a   1.000
_cell.length_b   1.000
_cell.length_c   1.000
_cell.angle_alpha   90.00
_cell.angle_beta   90.00
_cell.angle_gamma   90.00
#
_symmetry.space_group_name_H-M   'P 1'
#
loop_
_entity.id
_entity.type
_entity.pdbx_description
1 polymer ?
#
loop_
_entity_poly.entity_id
_entity_poly.type
_entity_poly.pdbx_seq_one_letter_code
_entity_poly.pdbx_strand_id
1 'polypeptide(L)' 'LTTSRCFELGLSMNIRRRPERGSVWRIAPPITVTRNEIDRAIAILDQALSESVDHLARRH' A
#
# COMPACT_ATOMS: atom_id res chain seq x y z
N LEU A 1 2.17 3.04 9.03
CA LEU A 1 1.09 3.94 8.58
C LEU A 1 0.55 3.51 7.22
N THR A 2 1.30 3.72 6.13
CA THR A 2 0.83 3.46 4.76
C THR A 2 0.36 2.03 4.50
N THR A 3 1.09 1.00 4.94
CA THR A 3 0.67 -0.41 4.74
C THR A 3 -0.65 -0.74 5.42
N SER A 4 -0.86 -0.26 6.65
CA SER A 4 -2.13 -0.44 7.37
C SER A 4 -3.26 0.26 6.63
N ARG A 5 -2.98 1.48 6.14
CA ARG A 5 -3.97 2.26 5.41
C ARG A 5 -4.36 1.65 4.07
N CYS A 6 -3.40 1.11 3.32
CA CYS A 6 -3.69 0.35 2.10
C CYS A 6 -4.61 -0.84 2.39
N PHE A 7 -4.37 -1.57 3.49
CA PHE A 7 -5.21 -2.70 3.88
C PHE A 7 -6.65 -2.27 4.19
N GLU A 8 -6.84 -1.17 4.92
CA GLU A 8 -8.16 -0.58 5.20
C GLU A 8 -8.89 -0.16 3.91
N LEU A 9 -8.15 0.35 2.92
CA LEU A 9 -8.68 0.75 1.61
C LEU A 9 -8.87 -0.43 0.65
N GLY A 10 -8.57 -1.67 1.08
CA GLY A 10 -8.81 -2.89 0.32
C GLY A 10 -7.61 -3.41 -0.50
N LEU A 11 -6.41 -2.86 -0.29
CA LEU A 11 -5.18 -3.28 -0.96
C LEU A 11 -4.27 -4.08 -0.03
N SER A 12 -4.17 -5.39 -0.28
CA SER A 12 -3.24 -6.28 0.44
C SER A 12 -1.85 -6.25 -0.21
N MET A 13 -0.88 -5.68 0.50
CA MET A 13 0.52 -5.63 0.09
C MET A 13 1.36 -6.24 1.21
N ASN A 14 2.15 -7.26 0.89
CA ASN A 14 3.03 -8.00 1.81
C ASN A 14 2.35 -9.08 2.67
N ILE A 15 2.41 -10.34 2.21
CA ILE A 15 1.99 -11.54 2.94
C ILE A 15 2.84 -11.78 4.21
N ARG A 16 4.09 -11.26 4.27
CA ARG A 16 4.99 -11.35 5.43
C ARG A 16 5.89 -10.11 5.54
N ARG A 17 5.73 -9.30 6.59
CA ARG A 17 6.71 -8.26 6.97
C ARG A 17 7.84 -8.92 7.75
N ARG A 18 9.09 -8.81 7.28
CA ARG A 18 10.26 -9.17 8.08
C ARG A 18 10.86 -7.89 8.67
N PRO A 19 11.18 -7.85 9.98
CA PRO A 19 11.75 -6.67 10.63
C PRO A 19 13.03 -6.18 9.94
N GLU A 20 13.85 -7.11 9.47
CA GLU A 20 15.13 -6.86 8.80
C GLU A 20 15.03 -6.47 7.31
N ARG A 21 13.84 -6.48 6.70
CA ARG A 21 13.60 -6.10 5.30
C ARG A 21 12.41 -5.14 5.17
N GLY A 22 12.41 -4.09 5.99
CA GLY A 22 11.29 -3.16 6.14
C GLY A 22 11.21 -2.02 5.13
N SER A 23 12.24 -1.81 4.31
CA SER A 23 12.34 -0.65 3.41
C SER A 23 11.69 -0.83 2.03
N VAL A 24 11.27 -2.05 1.69
CA VAL A 24 10.70 -2.37 0.37
C VAL A 24 9.35 -3.07 0.52
N TRP A 25 8.33 -2.56 -0.16
CA TRP A 25 7.05 -3.25 -0.32
C TRP A 25 7.07 -4.18 -1.53
N ARG A 26 6.47 -5.37 -1.36
CA ARG A 26 6.28 -6.35 -2.43
C ARG A 26 4.79 -6.54 -2.68
N ILE A 27 4.40 -6.35 -3.94
CA ILE A 27 3.05 -6.58 -4.45
C ILE A 27 3.17 -7.67 -5.51
N ALA A 28 2.48 -8.79 -5.29
CA ALA A 28 2.51 -9.95 -6.17
C ALA A 28 1.06 -10.36 -6.47
N PRO A 29 0.39 -9.67 -7.42
CA PRO A 29 -0.96 -10.03 -7.81
C PRO A 29 -0.96 -11.39 -8.53
N PRO A 30 -2.11 -12.08 -8.60
CA PRO A 30 -2.24 -13.28 -9.42
C PRO A 30 -2.03 -12.93 -10.90
N ILE A 31 -1.60 -13.91 -11.71
CA ILE A 31 -1.39 -13.71 -13.16
C ILE A 31 -2.69 -13.40 -13.92
N THR A 32 -3.85 -13.65 -13.30
CA THR A 32 -5.18 -13.36 -13.84
C THR A 32 -5.65 -11.92 -13.58
N VAL A 33 -4.85 -11.10 -12.89
CA VAL A 33 -5.22 -9.71 -12.58
C VAL A 33 -5.44 -8.90 -13.86
N THR A 34 -6.49 -8.10 -13.86
CA THR A 34 -6.84 -7.21 -14.97
C THR A 34 -6.13 -5.86 -14.84
N ARG A 35 -6.04 -5.12 -15.95
CA ARG A 35 -5.50 -3.74 -15.94
C ARG A 35 -6.28 -2.84 -14.98
N ASN A 36 -7.62 -2.91 -15.00
CA ASN A 36 -8.46 -2.11 -14.12
C ASN A 36 -8.23 -2.40 -12.62
N GLU A 37 -7.93 -3.65 -12.26
CA GLU A 37 -7.58 -4.01 -10.88
C GLU A 37 -6.21 -3.46 -10.49
N ILE A 38 -5.23 -3.47 -11.42
CA ILE A 38 -3.93 -2.83 -11.22
C ILE A 38 -4.12 -1.31 -11.03
N ASP A 39 -4.87 -0.65 -11.90
CA ASP A 39 -5.12 0.80 -11.80
C ASP A 39 -5.79 1.16 -10.47
N ARG A 40 -6.77 0.36 -10.04
CA ARG A 40 -7.41 0.53 -8.73
C ARG A 40 -6.41 0.35 -7.57
N ALA A 41 -5.54 -0.65 -7.65
CA ALA A 41 -4.51 -0.87 -6.63
C ALA A 41 -3.53 0.30 -6.56
N ILE A 42 -3.12 0.86 -7.70
CA ILE A 42 -2.23 2.03 -7.74
C ILE A 42 -2.93 3.26 -7.17
N ALA A 43 -4.20 3.49 -7.49
CA ALA A 43 -4.99 4.59 -6.92
C ALA A 43 -5.10 4.50 -5.38
N ILE A 44 -5.33 3.29 -4.85
CA ILE A 44 -5.34 3.06 -3.39
C ILE A 44 -3.96 3.34 -2.77
N LEU A 45 -2.88 2.91 -3.41
CA LEU A 45 -1.53 3.15 -2.93
C LEU A 45 -1.21 4.65 -2.87
N ASP A 46 -1.57 5.39 -3.91
CA ASP A 46 -1.39 6.85 -4.00
C ASP A 46 -2.15 7.59 -2.90
N GLN A 47 -3.43 7.23 -2.70
CA GLN A 47 -4.24 7.78 -1.61
C GLN A 47 -3.61 7.50 -0.24
N ALA A 48 -3.23 6.24 0.03
CA ALA A 48 -2.67 5.86 1.31
C ALA A 48 -1.32 6.56 1.60
N LEU A 49 -0.50 6.79 0.57
CA LEU A 49 0.75 7.54 0.68
C LEU A 49 0.48 9.00 1.01
N SER A 50 -0.41 9.66 0.27
CA SER A 50 -0.76 11.06 0.48
C SER A 50 -1.30 11.29 1.90
N GLU A 51 -2.27 10.48 2.33
CA GLU A 51 -2.82 10.56 3.69
C GLU A 51 -1.77 10.27 4.77
N SER A 52 -0.81 9.38 4.48
CA SER A 52 0.29 9.08 5.42
C SER A 52 1.23 10.28 5.58
N VAL A 53 1.58 10.96 4.48
CA VAL A 53 2.41 12.16 4.49
C VAL A 53 1.70 13.29 5.23
N ASP A 54 0.43 13.53 4.93
CA ASP A 54 -0.40 14.53 5.62
C ASP A 54 -0.47 14.27 7.12
N HIS A 55 -0.67 13.01 7.52
CA HIS A 55 -0.73 12.64 8.93
C HIS A 55 0.61 12.88 9.64
N LEU A 56 1.75 12.58 8.98
CA LEU A 56 3.06 12.89 9.53
C LEU A 56 3.28 14.40 9.65
N ALA A 57 2.90 15.17 8.63
CA ALA A 57 3.03 16.63 8.64
C ALA A 57 2.21 17.30 9.75
N ARG A 58 1.01 16.79 10.06
CA ARG A 58 0.15 17.31 11.14
C ARG A 58 0.58 16.92 12.55
N ARG A 59 1.50 15.95 12.69
CA ARG A 59 2.04 15.50 13.99
C ARG A 59 3.30 16.25 14.40
N HIS A 60 3.86 17.05 13.50
CA HIS A 60 4.93 18.01 13.74
C HIS A 60 4.35 19.41 13.95
#